data_AF-A0A953KH37-F1
#
_entry.id   AF-A0A953KH37-F1
#
_cell.length_a   1.000
_cell.length_b   1.000
_cell.length_c   1.000
_cell.angle_alpha   90.00
_cell.angle_beta   90.00
_cell.angle_gamma   90.00
#
_symmetry.space_group_name_H-M   'P 1'
#
loop_
_entity.id
_entity.type
_entity.pdbx_description
1 polymer ?
#
loop_
_entity_poly.entity_id
_entity_poly.type
_entity_poly.pdbx_seq_one_letter_code
_entity_poly.pdbx_strand_id
1 'polypeptide(L)'
;MAKDPDEKVDGPKVAAQILSSMRASDRERIVAAMKEKAPEVTVRVEANLFTFEDIADLTPQGLQLLLSETPQSDLTLALKKASTKLQTIFFANMTDRKCKSVKEDLSTLPPQPIQDVEDAQQRILKRLDELRTAGRILTQGKHDVWV
;
A
#
# COMPACT_ATOMS: atom_id res chain seq x y z
N MET A 1 -13.14 27.41 -7.84
CA MET A 1 -12.69 26.25 -8.63
C MET A 1 -13.89 25.33 -8.76
N ALA A 2 -14.58 25.36 -9.90
CA ALA A 2 -15.73 24.49 -10.14
C ALA A 2 -15.20 23.07 -10.39
N LYS A 3 -15.76 22.09 -9.69
CA LYS A 3 -15.39 20.68 -9.83
C LYS A 3 -15.98 20.18 -11.16
N ASP A 4 -15.14 19.70 -12.07
CA ASP A 4 -15.56 19.21 -13.39
C ASP A 4 -16.56 18.06 -13.23
N PRO A 5 -17.69 18.06 -13.98
CA PRO A 5 -18.75 17.07 -13.84
C PRO A 5 -18.37 15.65 -14.33
N ASP A 6 -17.20 15.48 -14.95
CA ASP A 6 -16.66 14.21 -15.47
C ASP A 6 -15.52 13.62 -14.62
N GLU A 7 -15.32 14.09 -13.39
CA GLU A 7 -14.37 13.46 -12.47
C GLU A 7 -14.86 12.04 -12.13
N LYS A 8 -14.30 11.03 -12.80
CA LYS A 8 -14.53 9.61 -12.47
C LYS A 8 -14.06 9.35 -11.04
N VAL A 9 -15.01 9.39 -10.11
CA VAL A 9 -14.76 9.04 -8.71
C VAL A 9 -14.54 7.53 -8.62
N ASP A 10 -13.37 7.12 -8.17
CA ASP A 10 -13.10 5.74 -7.81
C ASP A 10 -13.83 5.40 -6.50
N GLY A 11 -15.10 5.00 -6.63
CA GLY A 11 -16.00 4.74 -5.51
C GLY A 11 -15.42 3.77 -4.47
N PRO A 12 -14.83 2.63 -4.85
CA PRO A 12 -14.16 1.74 -3.92
C PRO A 12 -13.02 2.39 -3.12
N LYS A 13 -12.17 3.19 -3.77
CA LYS A 13 -11.08 3.93 -3.11
C LYS A 13 -11.62 4.93 -2.09
N VAL A 14 -12.67 5.68 -2.44
CA VAL A 14 -13.33 6.63 -1.53
C VAL A 14 -13.98 5.91 -0.36
N ALA A 15 -14.69 4.81 -0.61
CA ALA A 15 -15.31 4.00 0.44
C ALA A 15 -14.26 3.46 1.43
N ALA A 16 -13.12 2.99 0.92
CA ALA A 16 -12.02 2.52 1.76
C ALA A 16 -11.41 3.63 2.62
N GLN A 17 -11.23 4.84 2.06
CA GLN A 17 -10.77 6.00 2.85
C GLN A 17 -11.74 6.32 3.98
N ILE A 18 -13.06 6.31 3.72
CA ILE A 18 -14.08 6.50 4.76
C ILE A 18 -13.95 5.42 5.83
N LEU A 19 -13.95 4.15 5.43
CA LEU A 19 -13.85 3.00 6.35
C LEU A 19 -12.54 3.01 7.17
N SER A 20 -11.44 3.46 6.59
CA SER A 20 -10.14 3.56 7.28
C SER A 20 -10.19 4.56 8.45
N SER A 21 -10.99 5.62 8.33
CA SER A 21 -11.17 6.65 9.37
C SER A 21 -12.12 6.25 10.50
N MET A 22 -12.82 5.12 10.36
CA MET A 22 -13.79 4.62 11.35
C MET A 22 -13.13 3.79 12.45
N ARG A 23 -13.84 3.62 13.57
CA ARG A 23 -13.46 2.66 14.62
C ARG A 23 -13.46 1.25 14.04
N ALA A 24 -12.53 0.41 14.49
CA ALA A 24 -12.36 -0.95 13.96
C ALA A 24 -13.67 -1.77 14.02
N SER A 25 -14.38 -1.73 15.15
CA SER A 25 -15.65 -2.43 15.33
C SER A 25 -16.74 -2.00 14.34
N ASP A 26 -16.81 -0.71 14.01
CA ASP A 26 -17.80 -0.19 13.07
C ASP A 26 -17.44 -0.56 11.64
N ARG A 27 -16.15 -0.50 11.30
CA ARG A 27 -15.64 -0.94 10.00
C ARG A 27 -15.91 -2.42 9.77
N GLU A 28 -15.59 -3.28 10.72
CA GLU A 28 -15.84 -4.74 10.62
C GLU A 28 -17.32 -5.04 10.36
N ARG A 29 -18.22 -4.39 11.12
CA ARG A 29 -19.67 -4.54 10.93
C ARG A 29 -20.12 -4.09 9.54
N ILE A 30 -19.60 -2.97 9.03
CA ILE A 30 -19.97 -2.44 7.71
C ILE A 30 -19.42 -3.34 6.60
N VAL A 31 -18.16 -3.74 6.70
CA VAL A 31 -17.53 -4.66 5.73
C VAL A 31 -18.28 -6.00 5.69
N ALA A 32 -18.68 -6.55 6.84
CA ALA A 32 -19.49 -7.78 6.89
C ALA A 32 -20.84 -7.62 6.15
N ALA A 33 -21.54 -6.50 6.36
CA ALA A 33 -22.78 -6.21 5.64
C ALA A 33 -22.55 -5.98 4.14
N MET A 34 -21.39 -5.43 3.74
CA MET A 34 -21.01 -5.28 2.35
C MET A 34 -20.70 -6.63 1.70
N LYS A 35 -20.02 -7.55 2.40
CA LYS A 35 -19.74 -8.92 1.92
C LYS A 35 -21.03 -9.67 1.56
N GLU A 36 -22.09 -9.49 2.36
CA GLU A 36 -23.39 -10.12 2.11
C GLU A 36 -24.11 -9.53 0.89
N LYS A 37 -24.05 -8.21 0.70
CA LYS A 37 -24.84 -7.51 -0.33
C LYS A 37 -24.13 -7.31 -1.67
N ALA A 38 -22.81 -7.12 -1.64
CA ALA A 38 -22.00 -6.76 -2.79
C ALA A 38 -20.56 -7.29 -2.59
N PRO A 39 -20.35 -8.61 -2.66
CA PRO A 39 -19.05 -9.22 -2.40
C PRO A 39 -17.96 -8.73 -3.35
N GLU A 40 -18.28 -8.53 -4.63
CA GLU A 40 -17.32 -8.04 -5.63
C GLU A 40 -16.87 -6.59 -5.38
N VAL A 41 -17.75 -5.74 -4.84
CA VAL A 41 -17.39 -4.37 -4.45
C VAL A 41 -16.59 -4.38 -3.16
N THR A 42 -16.93 -5.28 -2.24
CA THR A 42 -16.25 -5.40 -0.95
C THR A 42 -14.79 -5.75 -1.13
N VAL A 43 -14.48 -6.71 -2.00
CA VAL A 43 -13.08 -7.07 -2.33
C VAL A 43 -12.30 -5.85 -2.84
N ARG A 44 -12.92 -5.04 -3.70
CA ARG A 44 -12.28 -3.82 -4.23
C ARG A 44 -12.09 -2.74 -3.16
N VAL A 45 -13.01 -2.64 -2.20
CA VAL A 45 -12.92 -1.70 -1.08
C VAL A 45 -11.87 -2.15 -0.08
N GLU A 46 -11.86 -3.43 0.28
CA GLU A 46 -10.86 -4.03 1.17
C GLU A 46 -9.45 -3.90 0.61
N ALA A 47 -9.27 -4.05 -0.71
CA ALA A 47 -8.00 -3.81 -1.38
C ALA A 47 -7.47 -2.36 -1.23
N ASN A 48 -8.36 -1.41 -0.95
CA ASN A 48 -7.99 0.00 -0.74
C ASN A 48 -7.89 0.38 0.76
N LEU A 49 -8.16 -0.54 1.69
CA LEU A 49 -8.05 -0.28 3.14
C LEU A 49 -6.59 -0.21 3.61
N PHE A 50 -5.68 -0.90 2.92
CA PHE A 50 -4.25 -0.86 3.21
C PHE A 50 -3.61 0.06 2.17
N THR A 51 -3.11 1.19 2.64
CA THR A 51 -2.43 2.15 1.80
C THR A 51 -0.94 1.84 1.78
N PHE A 52 -0.25 2.36 0.77
CA PHE A 52 1.20 2.25 0.68
C PHE A 52 1.91 2.88 1.89
N GLU A 53 1.31 3.89 2.52
CA GLU A 53 1.86 4.55 3.71
C GLU A 53 1.79 3.67 4.97
N ASP A 54 0.83 2.74 5.04
CA ASP A 54 0.69 1.83 6.17
C ASP A 54 1.84 0.81 6.27
N ILE A 55 2.66 0.67 5.21
CA ILE A 55 3.90 -0.13 5.25
C ILE A 55 4.87 0.41 6.32
N ALA A 56 4.78 1.70 6.68
CA ALA A 56 5.59 2.29 7.75
C ALA A 56 5.40 1.61 9.11
N ASP A 57 4.27 0.95 9.33
CA ASP A 57 3.91 0.31 10.60
C ASP A 57 4.28 -1.19 10.64
N LEU A 58 4.94 -1.71 9.60
CA LEU A 58 5.49 -3.07 9.62
C LEU A 58 6.66 -3.18 10.60
N THR A 59 6.83 -4.38 11.15
CA THR A 59 8.04 -4.72 11.90
C THR A 59 9.28 -4.59 11.00
N PRO A 60 10.46 -4.25 11.54
CA PRO A 60 11.69 -4.19 10.74
C PRO A 60 11.96 -5.50 9.99
N GLN A 61 11.72 -6.66 10.61
CA GLN A 61 11.90 -7.95 9.93
C GLN A 61 10.90 -8.13 8.78
N GLY A 62 9.63 -7.77 8.99
CA GLY A 62 8.60 -7.86 7.96
C GLY A 62 8.88 -6.94 6.77
N LEU A 63 9.32 -5.71 7.05
CA LEU A 63 9.72 -4.76 6.01
C LEU A 63 10.95 -5.26 5.24
N GLN A 64 11.99 -5.74 5.91
CA GLN A 64 13.18 -6.30 5.24
C GLN A 64 12.81 -7.46 4.31
N LEU A 65 11.92 -8.35 4.76
CA LEU A 65 11.42 -9.44 3.94
C LEU A 65 10.67 -8.92 2.71
N LEU A 66 9.70 -8.02 2.90
CA LEU A 66 8.96 -7.40 1.80
C LEU A 66 9.92 -6.75 0.79
N LEU A 67 10.88 -5.97 1.25
CA LEU A 67 11.86 -5.31 0.40
C LEU A 67 12.71 -6.33 -0.36
N SER A 68 13.11 -7.44 0.27
CA SER A 68 13.90 -8.49 -0.40
C SER A 68 13.14 -9.24 -1.50
N GLU A 69 11.82 -9.37 -1.33
CA GLU A 69 10.90 -10.09 -2.23
C GLU A 69 10.26 -9.18 -3.28
N THR A 70 10.61 -7.88 -3.29
CA THR A 70 10.08 -6.88 -4.22
C THR A 70 11.10 -6.56 -5.32
N PRO A 71 10.71 -6.54 -6.60
CA PRO A 71 11.54 -6.10 -7.71
C PRO A 71 12.08 -4.68 -7.51
N GLN A 72 13.34 -4.45 -7.88
CA GLN A 72 13.97 -3.14 -7.73
C GLN A 72 13.24 -2.05 -8.53
N SER A 73 12.76 -2.36 -9.73
CA SER A 73 11.98 -1.43 -10.57
C SER A 73 10.73 -0.91 -9.85
N ASP A 74 10.03 -1.79 -9.14
CA ASP A 74 8.81 -1.44 -8.40
C ASP A 74 9.15 -0.57 -7.18
N LEU A 75 10.24 -0.88 -6.46
CA LEU A 75 10.73 -0.05 -5.35
C LEU A 75 11.10 1.35 -5.82
N THR A 76 11.87 1.46 -6.90
CA THR A 76 12.29 2.75 -7.48
C THR A 76 11.07 3.56 -7.88
N LEU A 77 10.10 2.95 -8.56
CA LEU A 77 8.92 3.65 -9.05
C LEU A 77 7.97 4.07 -7.92
N ALA A 78 7.70 3.18 -6.96
CA ALA A 78 6.80 3.43 -5.85
C ALA A 78 7.32 4.51 -4.88
N LEU A 79 8.63 4.55 -4.65
CA LEU A 79 9.25 5.52 -3.73
C LEU A 79 9.21 6.97 -4.24
N LYS A 80 9.00 7.19 -5.55
CA LYS A 80 8.93 8.52 -6.16
C LYS A 80 7.86 9.43 -5.55
N LYS A 81 6.72 8.85 -5.16
CA LYS A 81 5.59 9.57 -4.52
C LYS A 81 5.40 9.23 -3.05
N ALA A 82 6.26 8.41 -2.47
CA ALA A 82 6.21 8.06 -1.07
C ALA A 82 6.52 9.27 -0.19
N SER A 83 5.90 9.35 0.99
CA SER A 83 6.25 10.36 1.98
C SER A 83 7.73 10.27 2.38
N THR A 84 8.33 11.38 2.79
CA THR A 84 9.73 11.40 3.28
C THR A 84 9.93 10.42 4.44
N LYS A 85 8.90 10.28 5.30
CA LYS A 85 8.88 9.30 6.40
C LYS A 85 9.03 7.88 5.85
N LEU A 86 8.18 7.50 4.89
CA LEU A 86 8.18 6.16 4.31
C LEU A 86 9.48 5.86 3.56
N GLN A 87 9.99 6.82 2.78
CA GLN A 87 11.30 6.69 2.10
C GLN A 87 12.42 6.42 3.10
N THR A 88 12.45 7.16 4.21
CA THR A 88 13.46 6.99 5.26
C THR A 88 13.41 5.59 5.86
N ILE A 89 12.20 5.11 6.18
CA ILE A 89 11.97 3.77 6.74
C ILE A 89 12.41 2.68 5.75
N PHE A 90 12.07 2.83 4.47
CA PHE A 90 12.48 1.90 3.42
C PHE A 90 14.01 1.84 3.29
N PHE A 91 14.67 2.99 3.16
CA PHE A 91 16.13 3.02 3.03
C PHE A 91 16.86 2.51 4.26
N ALA A 92 16.33 2.76 5.46
CA ALA A 92 16.90 2.22 6.71
C ALA A 92 16.81 0.68 6.81
N ASN A 93 15.92 0.05 6.06
CA ASN A 93 15.72 -1.39 6.03
C ASN A 93 16.28 -2.06 4.75
N MET A 94 16.98 -1.31 3.90
CA MET A 94 17.71 -1.85 2.76
C MET A 94 19.18 -2.05 3.11
N THR A 95 19.83 -3.03 2.48
CA THR A 95 21.30 -3.10 2.47
C THR A 95 21.89 -1.88 1.76
N ASP A 96 23.09 -1.44 2.13
CA ASP A 96 23.77 -0.29 1.52
C ASP A 96 23.83 -0.36 -0.01
N ARG A 97 24.12 -1.56 -0.56
CA ARG A 97 24.15 -1.80 -2.01
C ARG A 97 22.79 -1.51 -2.67
N LYS A 98 21.71 -2.03 -2.08
CA LYS A 98 20.34 -1.84 -2.58
C LYS A 98 19.89 -0.38 -2.43
N CYS A 99 20.20 0.26 -1.30
CA CYS A 99 19.93 1.68 -1.08
C CYS A 99 20.62 2.54 -2.14
N LYS A 100 21.91 2.29 -2.42
CA LYS A 100 22.68 3.01 -3.45
C LYS A 100 22.07 2.82 -4.83
N SER A 101 21.79 1.58 -5.23
CA SER A 101 21.23 1.30 -6.55
C SER A 101 19.85 1.95 -6.76
N VAL A 102 18.95 1.86 -5.77
CA VAL A 102 17.62 2.49 -5.86
C VAL A 102 17.72 4.01 -5.94
N LYS A 103 18.65 4.64 -5.19
CA LYS A 103 18.87 6.09 -5.25
C LYS A 103 19.44 6.54 -6.59
N GLU A 104 20.38 5.78 -7.16
CA GLU A 104 20.95 6.02 -8.49
C GLU A 104 19.85 5.91 -9.57
N ASP A 105 19.05 4.84 -9.53
CA ASP A 105 17.91 4.65 -10.44
C ASP A 105 16.90 5.79 -10.30
N LEU A 106 16.54 6.19 -9.07
CA LEU A 106 15.62 7.30 -8.81
C LEU A 106 16.12 8.64 -9.41
N SER A 107 17.43 8.89 -9.36
CA SER A 107 18.03 10.13 -9.88
C SER A 107 18.07 10.18 -11.42
N THR A 108 18.03 9.02 -12.07
CA THR A 108 18.06 8.88 -13.53
C THR A 108 16.69 8.55 -14.13
N LEU A 109 15.70 8.28 -13.28
CA LEU A 109 14.36 7.89 -13.70
C LEU A 109 13.66 9.04 -14.43
N PRO A 110 13.25 8.86 -15.70
CA PRO A 110 12.51 9.89 -16.41
C PRO A 110 11.13 10.13 -15.77
N PRO A 111 10.44 11.23 -16.09
CA PRO A 111 9.05 11.43 -15.70
C PRO A 111 8.21 10.19 -16.04
N GLN A 112 7.38 9.76 -15.08
CA GLN A 112 6.54 8.57 -15.22
C GLN A 112 5.08 9.00 -15.04
N PRO A 113 4.14 8.39 -15.76
CA PRO A 113 2.71 8.53 -15.48
C PRO A 113 2.40 8.26 -14.00
N ILE A 114 1.42 8.98 -13.46
CA ILE A 114 0.97 8.77 -12.07
C ILE A 114 0.43 7.35 -11.90
N GLN A 115 -0.27 6.84 -12.90
CA GLN A 115 -0.82 5.48 -12.90
C GLN A 115 0.27 4.43 -12.69
N ASP A 116 1.40 4.54 -13.39
CA ASP A 116 2.50 3.57 -13.28
C ASP A 116 3.09 3.53 -11.86
N VAL A 117 3.13 4.68 -11.20
CA VAL A 117 3.54 4.80 -9.78
C VAL A 117 2.53 4.13 -8.86
N GLU A 118 1.23 4.38 -9.06
CA GLU A 118 0.17 3.75 -8.28
C GLU A 118 0.16 2.23 -8.49
N ASP A 119 0.36 1.75 -9.73
CA ASP A 119 0.42 0.33 -10.04
C ASP A 119 1.62 -0.35 -9.39
N ALA A 120 2.78 0.32 -9.33
CA ALA A 120 3.94 -0.18 -8.59
C ALA A 120 3.66 -0.28 -7.10
N GLN A 121 3.01 0.72 -6.51
CA GLN A 121 2.58 0.67 -5.10
C GLN A 121 1.61 -0.50 -4.88
N GLN A 122 0.64 -0.71 -5.77
CA GLN A 122 -0.29 -1.84 -5.68
C GLN A 122 0.39 -3.21 -5.78
N ARG A 123 1.39 -3.36 -6.66
CA ARG A 123 2.19 -4.60 -6.73
C ARG A 123 2.91 -4.89 -5.41
N ILE A 124 3.46 -3.87 -4.75
CA ILE A 124 4.10 -4.01 -3.44
C ILE A 124 3.08 -4.41 -2.37
N LEU A 125 1.91 -3.78 -2.35
CA LEU A 125 0.84 -4.11 -1.39
C LEU A 125 0.33 -5.53 -1.59
N LYS A 126 0.15 -5.96 -2.85
CA LYS A 126 -0.18 -7.35 -3.18
C LYS A 126 0.89 -8.32 -2.67
N ARG A 127 2.17 -7.99 -2.87
CA ARG A 127 3.27 -8.83 -2.38
C ARG A 127 3.28 -8.94 -0.86
N LEU A 128 3.00 -7.84 -0.16
CA LEU A 128 2.84 -7.84 1.29
C LEU A 128 1.69 -8.73 1.74
N ASP A 129 0.54 -8.66 1.08
CA ASP A 129 -0.61 -9.51 1.39
C ASP A 129 -0.30 -11.01 1.20
N GLU A 130 0.36 -11.38 0.11
CA GLU A 130 0.84 -12.74 -0.13
C GLU A 130 1.79 -13.23 0.98
N LEU A 131 2.70 -12.37 1.45
CA LEU A 131 3.65 -12.71 2.51
C LEU A 131 2.96 -12.81 3.88
N ARG A 132 1.95 -11.99 4.15
CA ARG A 132 1.16 -12.03 5.37
C ARG A 132 0.27 -13.26 5.43
N THR A 133 -0.46 -13.57 4.36
CA THR A 133 -1.33 -14.75 4.26
C THR A 133 -0.53 -16.05 4.35
N ALA A 134 0.72 -16.05 3.90
CA ALA A 134 1.67 -17.14 4.12
C ALA A 134 2.28 -17.20 5.54
N GLY A 135 1.89 -16.28 6.44
CA GLY A 135 2.41 -16.19 7.81
C GLY A 135 3.87 -15.74 7.92
N ARG A 136 4.46 -15.21 6.84
CA ARG A 136 5.88 -14.78 6.79
C ARG A 136 6.08 -13.36 7.31
N ILE A 137 5.05 -12.52 7.27
CA ILE A 137 5.06 -11.15 7.83
C ILE A 137 3.98 -11.04 8.90
N LEU A 138 4.39 -10.59 10.08
CA LEU A 138 3.49 -10.23 11.18
C LEU A 138 3.39 -8.70 11.25
N THR A 139 2.17 -8.17 11.25
CA THR A 139 1.86 -6.76 11.49
C THR A 139 1.75 -6.50 12.99
N GLN A 140 2.21 -5.35 13.50
CA GLN A 140 2.04 -5.04 14.92
C GLN A 140 0.62 -4.52 15.19
N GLY A 141 -0.15 -5.26 16.00
CA GLY A 141 -1.14 -4.82 17.00
C GLY A 141 -2.27 -3.81 16.68
N LYS A 142 -2.24 -3.09 15.56
CA LYS A 142 -3.29 -2.19 15.06
C LYS A 142 -3.82 -2.59 13.69
N HIS A 143 -3.09 -3.45 12.98
CA HIS A 143 -3.42 -3.99 11.66
C HIS A 143 -3.44 -5.52 11.71
N ASP A 144 -3.92 -6.10 12.80
CA ASP A 144 -4.22 -7.55 12.87
C ASP A 144 -5.61 -7.85 12.25
N VAL A 145 -6.34 -6.79 11.88
CA VAL A 145 -7.64 -6.86 11.21
C VAL A 145 -7.40 -6.96 9.70
N TRP A 146 -6.93 -8.12 9.29
CA TRP A 146 -6.96 -8.55 7.90
C TRP A 146 -7.49 -9.99 7.83
N VAL A 147 -8.69 -10.17 8.37
CA VAL A 147 -9.50 -11.38 8.25
C VAL A 147 -10.96 -10.96 8.15
#